data_AF-N9UPC1-F1
#
_entry.id   AF-N9UPC1-F1
#
_cell.length_a   1.000
_cell.length_b   1.000
_cell.length_c   1.000
_cell.angle_alpha   90.00
_cell.angle_beta   90.00
_cell.angle_gamma   90.00
#
_symmetry.space_group_name_H-M   'P 1'
#
loop_
_entity.id
_entity.type
_entity.pdbx_description
1 polymer ?
#
loop_
_entity_poly.entity_id
_entity_poly.type
_entity_poly.pdbx_seq_one_letter_code
_entity_poly.pdbx_strand_id
1 'polypeptide(L)'
;MKLIDGELKETTGFITRDRQLRIGRFHQHHVDQLPMDISSIEYMQKTFPSAQIQEIRQFLGRFGLKGDTPKQQIQTLSGGQKSRLVFAEICWKKPHLLLLDEPTNHLDADSIESLIEGLSTFGGGLVLISHHQHMIESACEEIWVVKGNGTVERFDGDFNDYKNMLLKDMDLDDEDN
;
A
#
# COMPACT_ATOMS: atom_id res chain seq x y z
N MET A 1 -2.86 -1.77 -11.68
CA MET A 1 -3.05 -0.48 -10.97
C MET A 1 -2.93 0.77 -11.84
N LYS A 2 -2.02 0.83 -12.84
CA LYS A 2 -1.81 2.03 -13.68
C LYS A 2 -3.02 2.54 -14.47
N LEU A 3 -3.98 1.67 -14.78
CA LEU A 3 -5.26 2.08 -15.38
C LEU A 3 -6.17 2.79 -14.36
N ILE A 4 -6.01 2.52 -13.06
CA ILE A 4 -6.83 3.11 -11.99
C ILE A 4 -6.28 4.49 -11.60
N ASP A 5 -4.97 4.67 -11.54
CA ASP A 5 -4.35 5.96 -11.26
C ASP A 5 -4.26 6.88 -12.50
N GLY A 6 -4.35 6.33 -13.71
CA GLY A 6 -4.39 7.09 -14.97
C GLY A 6 -3.03 7.29 -15.61
N GLU A 7 -1.99 6.60 -15.14
CA GLU A 7 -0.72 6.49 -15.88
C GLU A 7 -0.90 5.80 -17.24
N LEU A 8 -1.85 4.86 -17.33
CA LEU A 8 -2.24 4.21 -18.58
C LEU A 8 -3.64 4.66 -19.02
N LYS A 9 -3.80 4.82 -20.34
CA LYS A 9 -5.10 5.04 -20.98
C LYS A 9 -5.70 3.72 -21.41
N GLU A 10 -7.02 3.61 -21.29
CA GLU A 10 -7.80 2.51 -21.81
C GLU A 10 -7.70 2.44 -23.34
N THR A 11 -7.53 1.23 -23.87
CA THR A 11 -7.56 1.00 -25.33
C THR A 11 -9.00 1.02 -25.85
N THR A 12 -9.93 0.52 -25.05
CA THR A 12 -11.37 0.48 -25.32
C THR A 12 -12.15 0.64 -24.01
N GLY A 13 -13.43 1.03 -24.08
CA GLY A 13 -14.25 1.30 -22.89
C GLY A 13 -14.05 2.71 -22.35
N PHE A 14 -14.43 2.94 -21.10
CA PHE A 14 -14.27 4.22 -20.41
C PHE A 14 -13.96 4.01 -18.93
N ILE A 15 -13.13 4.88 -18.37
CA ILE A 15 -12.85 4.95 -16.93
C ILE A 15 -13.39 6.27 -16.41
N THR A 16 -14.37 6.20 -15.52
CA THR A 16 -14.95 7.39 -14.88
C THR A 16 -14.40 7.54 -13.47
N ARG A 17 -13.98 8.76 -13.13
CA ARG A 17 -13.46 9.11 -11.80
C ARG A 17 -14.06 10.43 -11.36
N ASP A 18 -14.29 10.57 -10.06
CA ASP A 18 -14.63 11.87 -9.51
C ASP A 18 -13.45 12.85 -9.66
N ARG A 19 -13.71 14.10 -10.02
CA ARG A 19 -12.67 15.12 -10.26
C ARG A 19 -11.88 15.48 -9.00
N GLN A 20 -12.45 15.24 -7.83
CA GLN A 20 -11.82 15.48 -6.53
C GLN A 20 -11.16 14.23 -5.95
N LEU A 21 -11.20 13.09 -6.66
CA LEU A 21 -10.57 11.84 -6.22
C LEU A 21 -9.06 12.05 -6.05
N ARG A 22 -8.57 11.80 -4.82
CA ARG A 22 -7.14 11.81 -4.51
C ARG A 22 -6.70 10.37 -4.32
N ILE A 23 -5.75 9.93 -5.14
CA ILE A 23 -5.23 8.56 -5.09
C ILE A 23 -3.84 8.60 -4.46
N GLY A 24 -3.64 7.79 -3.44
CA GLY A 24 -2.33 7.52 -2.85
C GLY A 24 -1.85 6.14 -3.31
N ARG A 25 -0.71 6.09 -3.99
CA ARG A 25 -0.14 4.81 -4.46
C ARG A 25 1.10 4.48 -3.64
N PHE A 26 1.19 3.24 -3.16
CA PHE A 26 2.40 2.67 -2.56
C PHE A 26 2.93 1.58 -3.48
N HIS A 27 4.20 1.66 -3.82
CA HIS A 27 4.89 0.63 -4.59
C HIS A 27 6.30 0.46 -4.01
N GLN A 28 6.84 -0.75 -4.09
CA GLN A 28 8.19 -1.10 -3.62
C GLN A 28 9.28 -0.07 -3.99
N HIS A 29 9.28 0.47 -5.21
CA HIS A 29 10.29 1.44 -5.65
C HIS A 29 10.20 2.83 -4.98
N HIS A 30 9.12 3.16 -4.26
CA HIS A 30 9.05 4.43 -3.52
C HIS A 30 10.11 4.50 -2.41
N VAL A 31 10.42 3.37 -1.78
CA VAL A 31 11.46 3.32 -0.75
C VAL A 31 12.84 3.61 -1.36
N ASP A 32 13.09 3.15 -2.58
CA ASP A 32 14.34 3.35 -3.31
C ASP A 32 14.56 4.82 -3.72
N GLN A 33 13.49 5.60 -3.83
CA GLN A 33 13.52 7.01 -4.25
C GLN A 33 13.75 7.99 -3.09
N LEU A 34 13.75 7.51 -1.84
CA LEU A 34 13.94 8.38 -0.70
C LEU A 34 15.34 9.03 -0.71
N PRO A 35 15.45 10.34 -0.44
CA PRO A 35 16.75 11.00 -0.32
C PRO A 35 17.46 10.53 0.96
N MET A 36 18.56 9.81 0.80
CA MET A 36 19.24 9.10 1.89
C MET A 36 20.05 10.05 2.81
N ASP A 37 20.38 11.25 2.33
CA ASP A 37 21.26 12.22 2.98
C ASP A 37 20.56 13.16 3.97
N ILE A 38 19.23 13.23 3.94
CA ILE A 38 18.42 14.10 4.81
C ILE A 38 17.60 13.31 5.82
N SER A 39 17.08 14.00 6.84
CA SER A 39 16.21 13.38 7.85
C SER A 39 14.76 13.22 7.38
N SER A 40 13.99 12.34 8.03
CA SER A 40 12.55 12.17 7.74
C SER A 40 11.75 13.47 7.92
N ILE A 41 12.08 14.26 8.95
CA ILE A 41 11.44 15.56 9.18
C ILE A 41 11.79 16.52 8.03
N GLU A 42 13.06 16.59 7.65
CA GLU A 42 13.51 17.48 6.59
C GLU A 42 12.90 17.08 5.23
N TYR A 43 12.82 15.79 4.95
CA TYR A 43 12.14 15.25 3.78
C TYR A 43 10.68 15.70 3.73
N MET A 44 9.91 15.46 4.79
CA MET A 44 8.52 15.89 4.87
C MET A 44 8.36 17.40 4.79
N GLN A 45 9.26 18.18 5.39
CA GLN A 45 9.21 19.64 5.34
C GLN A 45 9.49 20.18 3.93
N LYS A 46 10.41 19.55 3.18
CA LYS A 46 10.69 19.86 1.78
C LYS A 46 9.52 19.48 0.87
N THR A 47 8.90 18.32 1.10
CA THR A 47 7.73 17.86 0.34
C THR A 47 6.48 18.66 0.67
N PHE A 48 6.32 19.14 1.91
CA PHE A 48 5.17 19.91 2.38
C PHE A 48 5.61 21.21 3.08
N PRO A 49 6.05 22.24 2.33
CA PRO A 49 6.66 23.45 2.91
C PRO A 49 5.75 24.25 3.85
N SER A 50 4.43 24.12 3.70
CA SER A 50 3.45 24.80 4.55
C SER A 50 3.23 24.13 5.91
N ALA A 51 3.65 22.86 6.06
CA ALA A 51 3.47 22.10 7.29
C ALA A 51 4.42 22.60 8.38
N GLN A 52 3.98 22.61 9.64
CA GLN A 52 4.86 22.94 10.74
C GLN A 52 5.68 21.72 11.15
N ILE A 53 6.96 21.90 11.51
CA ILE A 53 7.84 20.79 11.96
C ILE A 53 7.21 19.98 13.10
N GLN A 54 6.51 20.63 14.02
CA GLN A 54 5.85 19.96 15.13
C GLN A 54 4.69 19.08 14.68
N GLU A 55 3.92 19.52 13.67
CA GLU A 55 2.85 18.75 13.06
C GLU A 55 3.40 17.53 12.32
N ILE A 56 4.47 17.71 11.53
CA ILE A 56 5.19 16.63 10.85
C ILE A 56 5.65 15.58 11.87
N ARG A 57 6.29 16.00 12.96
CA ARG A 57 6.79 15.08 13.98
C ARG A 57 5.65 14.30 14.64
N GLN A 58 4.55 14.97 14.99
CA GLN A 58 3.39 14.31 15.58
C GLN A 58 2.79 13.28 14.61
N PHE A 59 2.70 13.63 13.34
CA PHE A 59 2.16 12.75 12.31
C PHE A 59 3.07 11.53 12.08
N LEU A 60 4.38 11.73 11.87
CA LEU A 60 5.35 10.64 11.74
C LEU A 60 5.31 9.71 12.97
N GLY A 61 5.09 10.26 14.17
CA GLY A 61 4.91 9.48 15.39
C GLY A 61 3.72 8.52 15.37
N ARG A 62 2.64 8.86 14.65
CA ARG A 62 1.48 7.96 14.42
C ARG A 62 1.82 6.78 13.54
N PHE A 63 2.79 6.94 12.64
CA PHE A 63 3.36 5.89 11.81
C PHE A 63 4.54 5.19 12.50
N GLY A 64 4.69 5.29 13.82
CA GLY A 64 5.73 4.58 14.57
C GLY A 64 7.14 5.20 14.49
N LEU A 65 7.34 6.31 13.76
CA LEU A 65 8.61 7.04 13.75
C LEU A 65 8.64 7.99 14.95
N LYS A 66 8.98 7.45 16.12
CA LYS A 66 8.93 8.14 17.43
C LYS A 66 10.32 8.60 17.91
N GLY A 67 10.34 9.46 18.94
CA GLY A 67 11.57 9.91 19.59
C GLY A 67 12.49 10.70 18.66
N ASP A 68 13.74 10.24 18.55
CA ASP A 68 14.76 10.85 17.68
C ASP A 68 14.83 10.25 16.28
N THR A 69 14.13 9.14 16.01
CA THR A 69 14.13 8.47 14.69
C THR A 69 13.83 9.43 13.53
N PRO A 70 12.82 10.34 13.61
CA PRO A 70 12.55 11.29 12.53
C PRO A 70 13.65 12.33 12.27
N LYS A 71 14.58 12.52 13.22
CA LYS A 71 15.73 13.44 13.09
C LYS A 71 16.95 12.76 12.46
N GLN A 72 17.00 11.42 12.49
CA GLN A 72 18.09 10.67 11.89
C GLN A 72 18.02 10.76 10.37
N GLN A 73 19.15 10.63 9.70
CA GLN A 73 19.19 10.57 8.24
C GLN A 73 18.46 9.33 7.74
N ILE A 74 17.78 9.43 6.61
CA ILE A 74 16.99 8.33 6.05
C ILE A 74 17.88 7.11 5.75
N GLN A 75 19.16 7.30 5.41
CA GLN A 75 20.11 6.20 5.22
C GLN A 75 20.23 5.26 6.43
N THR A 76 20.05 5.77 7.66
CA THR A 76 20.21 4.97 8.88
C THR A 76 18.93 4.25 9.29
N LEU A 77 17.81 4.51 8.61
CA LEU A 77 16.53 3.88 8.89
C LEU A 77 16.51 2.44 8.40
N SER A 78 15.84 1.55 9.14
CA SER A 78 15.53 0.20 8.68
C SER A 78 14.58 0.23 7.46
N GLY A 79 14.49 -0.87 6.72
CA GLY A 79 13.52 -1.02 5.62
C GLY A 79 12.07 -0.76 6.08
N GLY A 80 11.70 -1.27 7.26
CA GLY A 80 10.42 -1.00 7.90
C GLY A 80 10.20 0.48 8.18
N GLN A 81 11.17 1.17 8.77
CA GLN A 81 11.08 2.61 9.05
C GLN A 81 10.96 3.46 7.77
N LYS A 82 11.71 3.12 6.72
CA LYS A 82 11.60 3.80 5.41
C LYS A 82 10.21 3.61 4.80
N SER A 83 9.68 2.39 4.88
CA SER A 83 8.34 2.09 4.38
C SER A 83 7.26 2.86 5.15
N ARG A 84 7.38 2.96 6.48
CA ARG A 84 6.50 3.79 7.32
C ARG A 84 6.60 5.28 6.97
N LEU A 85 7.79 5.78 6.60
CA LEU A 85 7.96 7.16 6.12
C LEU A 85 7.22 7.40 4.80
N VAL A 86 7.37 6.51 3.82
CA VAL A 86 6.64 6.58 2.54
C VAL A 86 5.14 6.53 2.77
N PHE A 87 4.67 5.62 3.63
CA PHE A 87 3.26 5.55 4.01
C PHE A 87 2.76 6.85 4.65
N ALA A 88 3.54 7.43 5.57
CA ALA A 88 3.20 8.70 6.16
C ALA A 88 3.08 9.81 5.10
N GLU A 89 4.01 9.91 4.16
CA GLU A 89 3.95 10.89 3.07
C GLU A 89 2.68 10.73 2.20
N ILE A 90 2.31 9.49 1.87
CA ILE A 90 1.10 9.20 1.10
C ILE A 90 -0.14 9.63 1.89
N CYS A 91 -0.24 9.21 3.16
CA CYS A 91 -1.37 9.54 4.02
C CYS A 91 -1.46 11.03 4.35
N TRP A 92 -0.34 11.76 4.35
CA TRP A 92 -0.32 13.21 4.53
C TRP A 92 -1.13 13.94 3.46
N LYS A 93 -1.16 13.40 2.23
CA LYS A 93 -1.95 13.94 1.10
C LYS A 93 -3.45 13.67 1.24
N LYS A 94 -3.89 13.01 2.33
CA LYS A 94 -5.28 12.66 2.64
C LYS A 94 -5.98 11.99 1.44
N PRO A 95 -5.45 10.85 0.95
CA PRO A 95 -6.03 10.16 -0.20
C PRO A 95 -7.45 9.68 0.12
N HIS A 96 -8.31 9.69 -0.90
CA HIS A 96 -9.62 9.05 -0.86
C HIS A 96 -9.53 7.56 -1.23
N LEU A 97 -8.53 7.19 -2.03
CA LEU A 97 -8.27 5.83 -2.49
C LEU A 97 -6.79 5.50 -2.31
N LEU A 98 -6.49 4.38 -1.65
CA LEU A 98 -5.15 3.82 -1.54
C LEU A 98 -4.98 2.66 -2.53
N LEU A 99 -3.89 2.67 -3.29
CA LEU A 99 -3.47 1.59 -4.18
C LEU A 99 -2.15 1.04 -3.65
N LEU A 100 -2.18 -0.17 -3.10
CA LEU A 100 -1.01 -0.80 -2.47
C LEU A 100 -0.58 -2.03 -3.28
N ASP A 101 0.64 -2.00 -3.80
CA ASP A 101 1.24 -3.09 -4.55
C ASP A 101 2.35 -3.76 -3.72
N GLU A 102 2.06 -4.96 -3.21
CA GLU A 102 2.93 -5.75 -2.34
C GLU A 102 3.56 -4.95 -1.18
N PRO A 103 2.73 -4.37 -0.29
CA PRO A 103 3.20 -3.41 0.71
C PRO A 103 4.00 -4.05 1.85
N THR A 104 3.99 -5.38 1.97
CA THR A 104 4.73 -6.13 3.01
C THR A 104 6.20 -6.35 2.66
N ASN A 105 6.60 -6.14 1.40
CA ASN A 105 7.98 -6.38 0.98
C ASN A 105 8.93 -5.45 1.76
N HIS A 106 9.97 -6.05 2.39
CA HIS A 106 10.97 -5.35 3.22
C HIS A 106 10.46 -4.81 4.57
N LEU A 107 9.26 -5.20 4.99
CA LEU A 107 8.76 -4.95 6.34
C LEU A 107 9.15 -6.07 7.32
N ASP A 108 9.46 -5.69 8.55
CA ASP A 108 9.50 -6.63 9.68
C ASP A 108 8.07 -6.90 10.19
N ALA A 109 7.92 -7.95 10.99
CA ALA A 109 6.62 -8.39 11.51
C ALA A 109 5.87 -7.26 12.25
N ASP A 110 6.57 -6.50 13.09
CA ASP A 110 5.98 -5.38 13.83
C ASP A 110 5.47 -4.26 12.90
N SER A 111 6.15 -4.01 11.78
CA SER A 111 5.71 -3.04 10.76
C SER A 111 4.56 -3.55 9.91
N ILE A 112 4.51 -4.85 9.63
CA ILE A 112 3.36 -5.48 8.98
C ILE A 112 2.12 -5.31 9.86
N GLU A 113 2.21 -5.63 11.15
CA GLU A 113 1.07 -5.52 12.07
C GLU A 113 0.58 -4.06 12.19
N SER A 114 1.51 -3.12 12.34
CA SER A 114 1.18 -1.69 12.38
C SER A 114 0.49 -1.22 11.10
N LEU A 115 0.88 -1.79 9.95
CA LEU A 115 0.26 -1.46 8.67
C LEU A 115 -1.14 -2.04 8.57
N ILE A 116 -1.34 -3.30 8.99
CA ILE A 116 -2.65 -3.96 9.01
C ILE A 116 -3.64 -3.15 9.87
N GLU A 117 -3.25 -2.74 11.07
CA GLU A 117 -4.08 -1.90 11.95
C GLU A 117 -4.42 -0.53 11.30
N GLY A 118 -3.44 0.07 10.63
CA GLY A 118 -3.65 1.34 9.91
C GLY A 118 -4.61 1.20 8.72
N LEU A 119 -4.54 0.09 7.99
CA LEU A 119 -5.40 -0.17 6.83
C LEU A 119 -6.82 -0.56 7.23
N SER A 120 -6.99 -1.36 8.29
CA SER A 120 -8.32 -1.77 8.78
C SER A 120 -9.15 -0.60 9.32
N THR A 121 -8.50 0.48 9.74
CA THR A 121 -9.14 1.72 10.21
C THR A 121 -9.23 2.82 9.15
N PHE A 122 -8.75 2.57 7.93
CA PHE A 122 -8.75 3.55 6.86
C PHE A 122 -10.17 3.71 6.27
N GLY A 123 -10.80 4.86 6.50
CA GLY A 123 -12.17 5.14 6.03
C GLY A 123 -12.30 5.50 4.54
N GLY A 124 -11.25 5.31 3.73
CA GLY A 124 -11.28 5.52 2.28
C GLY A 124 -11.35 4.20 1.52
N GLY A 125 -11.30 4.26 0.18
CA GLY A 125 -11.21 3.06 -0.65
C GLY A 125 -9.80 2.45 -0.59
N LEU A 126 -9.70 1.12 -0.55
CA LEU A 126 -8.44 0.39 -0.59
C LEU A 126 -8.46 -0.61 -1.75
N VAL A 127 -7.41 -0.58 -2.58
CA VAL A 127 -7.08 -1.66 -3.52
C VAL A 127 -5.73 -2.20 -3.09
N LEU A 128 -5.70 -3.46 -2.67
CA LEU A 128 -4.52 -4.13 -2.17
C LEU A 128 -4.15 -5.30 -3.09
N ILE A 129 -2.88 -5.39 -3.45
CA ILE A 129 -2.25 -6.59 -4.00
C ILE A 129 -1.29 -7.09 -2.93
N SER A 130 -1.52 -8.31 -2.43
CA SER A 130 -0.67 -8.93 -1.42
C SER A 130 -0.78 -10.45 -1.48
N HIS A 131 0.28 -11.12 -1.05
CA HIS A 131 0.29 -12.55 -0.73
C HIS A 131 0.12 -12.83 0.77
N HIS A 132 -0.07 -11.80 1.60
CA HIS A 132 -0.14 -11.94 3.05
C HIS A 132 -1.58 -12.14 3.54
N GLN A 133 -1.96 -13.38 3.83
CA GLN A 133 -3.32 -13.78 4.23
C GLN A 133 -3.94 -12.86 5.30
N HIS A 134 -3.24 -12.68 6.43
CA HIS A 134 -3.76 -11.89 7.55
C HIS A 134 -4.05 -10.43 7.17
N MET A 135 -3.28 -9.86 6.23
CA MET A 135 -3.51 -8.49 5.78
C MET A 135 -4.77 -8.38 4.93
N ILE A 136 -4.96 -9.34 4.02
CA ILE A 136 -6.15 -9.39 3.16
C ILE A 136 -7.40 -9.56 4.02
N GLU A 137 -7.40 -10.54 4.93
CA GLU A 137 -8.54 -10.85 5.80
C GLU A 137 -8.91 -9.69 6.74
N SER A 138 -7.92 -8.88 7.15
CA SER A 138 -8.14 -7.81 8.13
C SER A 138 -8.45 -6.44 7.50
N ALA A 139 -8.01 -6.19 6.27
CA ALA A 139 -8.13 -4.88 5.63
C ALA A 139 -9.04 -4.84 4.39
N CYS A 140 -9.46 -6.00 3.86
CA CYS A 140 -10.25 -6.07 2.63
C CYS A 140 -11.59 -6.77 2.86
N GLU A 141 -12.64 -6.23 2.23
CA GLU A 141 -14.00 -6.78 2.29
C GLU A 141 -14.31 -7.73 1.13
N GLU A 142 -13.57 -7.60 0.02
CA GLU A 142 -13.82 -8.33 -1.22
C GLU A 142 -12.50 -8.79 -1.84
N ILE A 143 -12.55 -9.95 -2.50
CA ILE A 143 -11.46 -10.51 -3.29
C ILE A 143 -11.84 -10.40 -4.77
N TRP A 144 -10.91 -9.88 -5.57
CA TRP A 144 -11.06 -9.77 -7.03
C TRP A 144 -9.93 -10.53 -7.71
N VAL A 145 -10.29 -11.38 -8.67
CA VAL A 145 -9.36 -12.31 -9.33
C VAL A 145 -9.18 -11.91 -10.78
N VAL A 146 -7.94 -11.69 -11.18
CA VAL A 146 -7.57 -11.47 -12.58
C VAL A 146 -7.43 -12.84 -13.25
N LYS A 147 -8.22 -13.10 -14.28
CA LYS A 147 -8.23 -14.34 -15.04
C LYS A 147 -7.31 -14.25 -16.26
N GLY A 148 -6.81 -15.38 -16.74
CA GLY A 148 -5.88 -15.45 -17.89
C GLY A 148 -6.48 -15.00 -19.24
N ASN A 149 -7.81 -14.90 -19.32
CA ASN A 149 -8.54 -14.34 -20.46
C ASN A 149 -8.64 -12.80 -20.46
N GLY A 150 -8.01 -12.14 -19.48
CA GLY A 150 -8.03 -10.69 -19.33
C GLY A 150 -9.28 -10.11 -18.64
N THR A 151 -10.13 -10.95 -18.02
CA THR A 151 -11.22 -10.47 -17.16
C THR A 151 -10.78 -10.32 -15.70
N VAL A 152 -11.49 -9.47 -14.96
CA VAL A 152 -11.35 -9.37 -13.51
C VAL A 152 -12.73 -9.58 -12.91
N GLU A 153 -12.84 -10.58 -12.04
CA GLU A 153 -14.11 -11.02 -11.49
C GLU A 153 -14.03 -11.02 -9.96
N ARG A 154 -15.13 -10.61 -9.32
CA ARG A 154 -15.28 -10.74 -7.88
C ARG A 154 -15.35 -12.22 -7.52
N PHE A 155 -14.59 -12.62 -6.52
CA PHE A 155 -14.65 -13.96 -5.94
C PHE A 155 -15.65 -13.97 -4.78
N ASP A 156 -16.59 -14.91 -4.84
CA ASP A 156 -17.58 -15.11 -3.79
C ASP A 156 -17.07 -16.16 -2.80
N GLY A 157 -16.32 -15.71 -1.80
CA GLY A 157 -15.74 -16.54 -0.75
C GLY A 157 -14.68 -15.78 0.04
N ASP A 158 -14.15 -16.42 1.08
CA ASP A 158 -13.02 -15.87 1.84
C ASP A 158 -11.66 -16.24 1.23
N PHE A 159 -10.57 -15.82 1.87
CA PHE A 159 -9.23 -16.14 1.39
C PHE A 159 -8.92 -17.64 1.41
N ASN A 160 -9.47 -18.40 2.37
CA ASN A 160 -9.27 -19.84 2.45
C ASN A 160 -10.03 -20.56 1.33
N ASP A 161 -11.26 -20.13 1.02
CA ASP A 161 -12.02 -20.62 -0.13
C ASP A 161 -11.24 -20.40 -1.43
N TYR A 162 -10.68 -19.20 -1.59
CA TYR A 162 -9.85 -18.86 -2.75
C TYR A 162 -8.60 -19.74 -2.83
N LYS A 163 -7.90 -19.93 -1.71
CA LYS A 163 -6.72 -20.81 -1.63
C LYS A 163 -7.06 -22.26 -1.96
N ASN A 164 -8.18 -22.76 -1.46
CA ASN A 164 -8.63 -24.13 -1.73
C ASN A 164 -9.02 -24.32 -3.20
N MET A 165 -9.63 -23.32 -3.82
CA MET A 165 -9.91 -23.33 -5.27
C MET A 165 -8.60 -23.44 -6.06
N LEU A 166 -7.59 -22.61 -5.74
CA LEU A 166 -6.29 -22.65 -6.41
C LEU A 166 -5.59 -24.00 -6.28
N LEU A 167 -5.63 -24.63 -5.10
CA LEU A 167 -5.03 -25.95 -4.90
C LEU A 167 -5.71 -27.02 -5.76
N LYS A 168 -7.04 -27.00 -5.86
CA LYS A 168 -7.80 -27.93 -6.71
C LYS A 168 -7.49 -27.74 -8.19
N ASP A 169 -7.38 -26.49 -8.65
CA ASP A 169 -7.03 -26.21 -10.04
C ASP A 169 -5.63 -26.74 -10.37
N MET A 170 -4.67 -26.63 -9.43
CA MET A 170 -3.32 -27.19 -9.60
C MET A 170 -3.30 -28.72 -9.61
N ASP A 171 -4.06 -29.37 -8.73
CA ASP A 171 -4.15 -30.84 -8.69
C ASP A 171 -4.80 -31.41 -9.97
N LEU A 172 -5.72 -30.67 -10.59
CA LEU A 172 -6.36 -31.07 -11.86
C LEU A 172 -5.42 -30.98 -13.05
N ASP A 173 -4.54 -29.98 -13.10
CA ASP A 173 -3.54 -29.83 -14.17
C ASP A 173 -2.45 -30.93 -14.11
N ASP A 174 -2.19 -31.50 -12.92
CA ASP A 174 -1.22 -32.59 -12.73
C ASP A 174 -1.79 -33.98 -13.04
N GLU A 175 -3.12 -34.17 -13.02
CA GLU A 175 -3.77 -35.46 -13.40
C GLU A 175 -4.00 -35.61 -14.91
N ASP A 176 -3.99 -34.50 -15.68
CA ASP A 176 -4.21 -34.48 -17.13
C ASP A 176 -2.91 -34.52 -17.98
N ASN A 177 -1.75 -34.82 -17.36
CA ASN A 177 -0.41 -34.86 -18.01
C ASN A 177 0.31 -36.20 -17.82
#